data_AF-A0A7S2XRE7-F1
#
_entry.id   AF-A0A7S2XRE7-F1
#
_cell.length_a   1.000
_cell.length_b   1.000
_cell.length_c   1.000
_cell.angle_alpha   90.00
_cell.angle_beta   90.00
_cell.angle_gamma   90.00
#
_symmetry.space_group_name_H-M   'P 1'
#
loop_
_entity.id
_entity.type
_entity.pdbx_description
1 polymer ?
#
loop_
_entity_poly.entity_id
_entity_poly.type
_entity_poly.pdbx_seq_one_letter_code
_entity_poly.pdbx_strand_id
1 'polypeptide(L)'
;EEFFMSYDFCTDCSGTENKWGTPEILRDFGFVEPYPQRWTFHEPEIWFEIHEEDGELEAYFDTWKPNKERVEFLEEMLERLENVADHVLTQKDQVPQHEWNVIWLFHQACVTAFSTALEDIEDDFPEVNTEL
;
A
#
# COMPACT_ATOMS: atom_id res chain seq x y z
N GLU A 1 -18.84 -2.93 3.95
CA GLU A 1 -19.31 -1.61 4.39
C GLU A 1 -18.14 -0.68 4.22
N GLU A 2 -18.12 0.01 3.08
CA GLU A 2 -16.98 0.72 2.52
C GLU A 2 -16.86 2.12 3.14
N PHE A 3 -15.94 2.28 4.10
CA PHE A 3 -15.59 3.62 4.58
C PHE A 3 -14.98 4.46 3.46
N PHE A 4 -14.20 3.84 2.57
CA PHE A 4 -13.61 4.47 1.40
C PHE A 4 -14.63 5.20 0.50
N MET A 5 -15.73 4.52 0.12
CA MET A 5 -16.77 5.15 -0.70
C MET A 5 -17.40 6.38 -0.01
N SER A 6 -17.46 6.41 1.33
CA SER A 6 -18.05 7.55 2.03
C SER A 6 -17.19 8.83 1.95
N TYR A 7 -15.88 8.69 1.74
CA TYR A 7 -14.94 9.82 1.65
C TYR A 7 -14.71 10.28 0.21
N ASP A 8 -14.79 9.36 -0.77
CA ASP A 8 -14.75 9.70 -2.20
C ASP A 8 -15.95 10.56 -2.64
N PHE A 9 -17.13 10.42 -2.00
CA PHE A 9 -18.32 11.24 -2.31
C PHE A 9 -18.46 12.52 -1.48
N CYS A 10 -17.44 12.91 -0.70
CA CYS A 10 -17.53 14.13 0.10
C CYS A 10 -17.41 15.38 -0.79
N THR A 11 -18.55 15.98 -1.10
CA THR A 11 -18.70 17.13 -2.02
C THR A 11 -17.96 18.42 -1.58
N ASP A 12 -17.40 18.44 -0.36
CA ASP A 12 -16.68 19.60 0.19
C ASP A 12 -15.36 19.21 0.91
N CYS A 13 -14.90 17.97 0.77
CA CYS A 13 -13.63 17.51 1.33
C CYS A 13 -12.47 17.82 0.38
N SER A 14 -12.22 19.11 0.10
CA SER A 14 -10.92 19.62 -0.38
C SER A 14 -10.16 18.83 -1.48
N GLY A 15 -10.85 18.17 -2.42
CA GLY A 15 -10.23 17.52 -3.59
C GLY A 15 -9.31 16.33 -3.27
N THR A 16 -9.67 15.52 -2.28
CA THR A 16 -8.90 14.34 -1.82
C THR A 16 -9.05 13.10 -2.69
N GLU A 17 -10.01 13.11 -3.61
CA GLU A 17 -10.52 11.99 -4.45
C GLU A 17 -9.40 11.14 -5.08
N ASN A 18 -8.29 11.76 -5.51
CA ASN A 18 -7.21 11.09 -6.23
C ASN A 18 -5.84 11.17 -5.54
N LYS A 19 -5.79 11.58 -4.26
CA LYS A 19 -4.51 11.84 -3.56
C LYS A 19 -4.34 11.09 -2.26
N TRP A 20 -5.37 10.42 -1.79
CA TRP A 20 -5.37 9.76 -0.49
C TRP A 20 -5.34 8.25 -0.69
N GLY A 21 -4.47 7.60 0.07
CA GLY A 21 -4.47 6.16 0.23
C GLY A 21 -4.49 5.78 1.71
N THR A 22 -4.25 4.49 1.94
CA THR A 22 -4.13 3.87 3.26
C THR A 22 -3.20 4.65 4.21
N PRO A 23 -2.05 5.21 3.79
CA PRO A 23 -1.19 6.01 4.67
C PRO A 23 -1.86 7.28 5.21
N GLU A 24 -2.59 8.02 4.37
CA GLU A 24 -3.33 9.22 4.78
C GLU A 24 -4.46 8.88 5.75
N ILE A 25 -5.16 7.76 5.50
CA ILE A 25 -6.24 7.29 6.38
C ILE A 25 -5.69 6.92 7.76
N LEU A 26 -4.56 6.21 7.80
CA LEU A 26 -3.88 5.92 9.06
C LEU A 26 -3.47 7.20 9.80
N ARG A 27 -2.85 8.16 9.10
CA ARG A 27 -2.37 9.41 9.70
C ARG A 27 -3.51 10.20 10.36
N ASP A 28 -4.64 10.32 9.66
CA ASP A 28 -5.71 11.22 10.07
C ASP A 28 -6.76 10.56 10.95
N PHE A 29 -6.95 9.24 10.82
CA PHE A 29 -7.99 8.51 11.56
C PHE A 29 -7.46 7.41 12.49
N GLY A 30 -6.18 7.04 12.40
CA GLY A 30 -5.54 6.11 13.33
C GLY A 30 -5.89 4.64 13.11
N PHE A 31 -6.37 4.27 11.92
CA PHE A 31 -6.65 2.88 11.57
C PHE A 31 -6.18 2.53 10.16
N VAL A 32 -5.96 1.24 9.93
CA VAL A 32 -5.66 0.68 8.60
C VAL A 32 -6.96 0.14 8.03
N GLU A 33 -7.28 0.52 6.80
CA GLU A 33 -8.50 0.09 6.13
C GLU A 33 -8.50 -1.43 5.88
N PRO A 34 -9.66 -2.10 5.97
CA PRO A 34 -9.82 -3.40 5.32
C PRO A 34 -9.75 -3.22 3.80
N TYR A 35 -9.61 -4.32 3.04
CA TYR A 35 -9.63 -4.24 1.59
C TYR A 35 -10.99 -3.69 1.07
N PRO A 36 -10.97 -2.89 -0.01
CA PRO A 36 -9.79 -2.53 -0.80
C PRO A 36 -8.89 -1.48 -0.14
N GLN A 37 -7.58 -1.59 -0.35
CA GLN A 37 -6.58 -0.65 0.16
C GLN A 37 -5.92 0.10 -0.98
N ARG A 38 -5.98 1.44 -0.96
CA ARG A 38 -5.36 2.29 -1.99
C ARG A 38 -3.96 2.72 -1.58
N TRP A 39 -3.05 2.77 -2.56
CA TRP A 39 -1.67 3.18 -2.37
C TRP A 39 -1.31 4.22 -3.41
N THR A 40 -0.98 5.42 -2.93
CA THR A 40 -0.75 6.60 -3.77
C THR A 40 0.62 7.21 -3.52
N PHE A 41 1.54 7.06 -4.48
CA PHE A 41 2.89 7.61 -4.39
C PHE A 41 3.09 8.64 -5.51
N HIS A 42 3.20 9.91 -5.12
CA HIS A 42 3.33 11.02 -6.08
C HIS A 42 4.68 11.07 -6.79
N GLU A 43 5.73 10.49 -6.20
CA GLU A 43 7.05 10.33 -6.80
C GLU A 43 7.46 8.90 -6.45
N PRO A 44 7.45 7.93 -7.40
CA PRO A 44 7.55 8.05 -8.87
C PRO A 44 6.21 8.03 -9.67
N GLU A 45 5.13 8.60 -9.15
CA GLU A 45 3.77 8.57 -9.76
C GLU A 45 3.26 7.14 -9.97
N ILE A 46 3.13 6.40 -8.87
CA ILE A 46 2.56 5.04 -8.86
C ILE A 46 1.32 5.01 -7.96
N TRP A 47 0.23 4.52 -8.56
CA TRP A 47 -1.07 4.38 -7.92
C TRP A 47 -1.60 2.99 -8.18
N PHE A 48 -1.99 2.29 -7.12
CA PHE A 48 -2.60 0.98 -7.22
C PHE A 48 -3.51 0.73 -6.03
N GLU A 49 -4.39 -0.24 -6.19
CA GLU A 49 -5.29 -0.72 -5.15
C GLU A 49 -5.11 -2.21 -4.94
N ILE A 50 -5.12 -2.65 -3.70
CA ILE A 50 -5.17 -4.08 -3.37
C ILE A 50 -6.61 -4.44 -3.07
N HIS A 51 -7.14 -5.40 -3.81
CA HIS A 51 -8.47 -5.96 -3.64
C HIS A 51 -8.35 -7.40 -3.14
N GLU A 52 -9.34 -7.84 -2.37
CA GLU A 52 -9.48 -9.24 -1.96
C GLU A 52 -10.65 -9.86 -2.73
N GLU A 53 -10.35 -10.70 -3.71
CA GLU A 53 -11.33 -11.41 -4.53
C GLU A 53 -11.25 -12.91 -4.23
N ASP A 54 -12.36 -13.50 -3.77
CA ASP A 54 -12.44 -14.94 -3.43
C ASP A 54 -11.36 -15.46 -2.44
N GLY A 55 -10.76 -14.55 -1.65
CA GLY A 55 -9.71 -14.84 -0.67
C GLY A 55 -8.28 -14.78 -1.23
N GLU A 56 -8.14 -14.38 -2.49
CA GLU A 56 -6.88 -14.05 -3.16
C GLU A 56 -6.73 -12.53 -3.24
N LEU A 57 -5.48 -12.05 -3.18
CA LEU A 57 -5.18 -10.62 -3.24
C LEU A 57 -4.67 -10.26 -4.62
N GLU A 58 -5.22 -9.19 -5.19
CA GLU A 58 -4.90 -8.70 -6.52
C GLU A 58 -4.62 -7.19 -6.49
N ALA A 59 -3.64 -6.75 -7.27
CA ALA A 59 -3.21 -5.37 -7.42
C ALA A 59 -3.74 -4.75 -8.72
N TYR A 60 -4.58 -3.72 -8.56
CA TYR A 60 -5.16 -2.96 -9.66
C TYR A 60 -4.39 -1.64 -9.83
N PHE A 61 -3.56 -1.55 -10.87
CA PHE A 61 -2.81 -0.33 -11.19
C PHE A 61 -3.68 0.69 -11.94
N ASP A 62 -3.53 1.97 -11.60
CA ASP A 62 -4.25 3.03 -12.30
C ASP A 62 -3.70 3.22 -13.72
N THR A 63 -4.44 2.70 -14.70
CA THR A 63 -4.41 2.88 -16.15
C THR A 63 -3.07 2.68 -16.90
N TRP A 64 -1.92 2.79 -16.24
CA TRP A 64 -0.59 2.85 -16.85
C TRP A 64 0.28 1.73 -16.30
N LYS A 65 0.77 0.90 -17.22
CA LYS A 65 1.78 -0.12 -16.94
C LYS A 65 2.95 0.46 -16.15
N PRO A 66 3.35 -0.12 -15.01
CA PRO A 66 4.56 0.26 -14.30
C PRO A 66 5.79 0.15 -15.21
N ASN A 67 6.64 1.18 -15.21
CA ASN A 67 7.93 1.14 -15.88
C ASN A 67 9.01 0.60 -14.92
N LYS A 68 10.22 0.38 -15.44
CA LYS A 68 11.34 -0.15 -14.64
C LYS A 68 11.63 0.66 -13.37
N GLU A 69 11.62 1.99 -13.46
CA GLU A 69 11.85 2.88 -12.30
C GLU A 69 10.79 2.69 -11.21
N ARG A 70 9.52 2.48 -11.58
CA ARG A 70 8.44 2.21 -10.63
C ARG A 70 8.57 0.82 -10.01
N VAL A 71 9.01 -0.19 -10.76
CA VAL A 71 9.29 -1.53 -10.23
C VAL A 71 10.45 -1.47 -9.23
N GLU A 72 11.57 -0.85 -9.60
CA GLU A 72 12.73 -0.65 -8.72
C GLU A 72 12.31 0.07 -7.42
N PHE A 73 11.45 1.08 -7.51
CA PHE A 73 10.90 1.75 -6.32
C PHE A 73 10.10 0.79 -5.42
N LEU A 74 9.24 -0.06 -5.98
CA LEU A 74 8.46 -1.03 -5.20
C LEU A 74 9.38 -2.07 -4.54
N GLU A 75 10.39 -2.57 -5.26
CA GLU A 75 11.39 -3.51 -4.75
C GLU A 75 12.19 -2.92 -3.59
N GLU A 76 12.74 -1.71 -3.76
CA GLU A 76 13.50 -1.01 -2.72
C GLU A 76 12.64 -0.74 -1.48
N MET A 77 11.36 -0.40 -1.68
CA MET A 77 10.42 -0.19 -0.59
C MET A 77 10.09 -1.48 0.17
N LEU A 78 9.86 -2.59 -0.54
CA LEU A 78 9.64 -3.89 0.05
C LEU A 78 10.86 -4.34 0.87
N GLU A 79 12.06 -4.29 0.27
CA GLU A 79 13.31 -4.63 0.96
C GLU A 79 13.48 -3.78 2.23
N ARG A 80 13.19 -2.47 2.14
CA ARG A 80 13.27 -1.59 3.32
C ARG A 80 12.28 -2.00 4.41
N LEU A 81 11.06 -2.36 4.05
CA LEU A 81 10.02 -2.77 5.01
C LEU A 81 10.37 -4.08 5.70
N GLU A 82 10.90 -5.05 4.96
CA GLU A 82 11.36 -6.33 5.52
C GLU A 82 12.50 -6.11 6.53
N ASN A 83 13.46 -5.25 6.19
CA ASN A 83 14.58 -4.91 7.07
C ASN A 83 14.17 -4.06 8.30
N VAL A 84 13.09 -3.29 8.20
CA VAL A 84 12.54 -2.48 9.30
C VAL A 84 11.99 -3.35 10.41
N ALA A 85 11.39 -4.51 10.07
CA ALA A 85 10.85 -5.43 11.07
C ALA A 85 11.93 -5.81 12.10
N ASP A 86 13.16 -6.08 11.66
CA ASP A 86 14.27 -6.47 12.53
C ASP A 86 14.64 -5.39 13.56
N HIS A 87 14.44 -4.12 13.23
CA HIS A 87 14.82 -3.00 14.10
C HIS A 87 13.64 -2.52 14.96
N VAL A 88 12.45 -2.40 14.38
CA VAL A 88 11.26 -1.84 15.05
C VAL A 88 10.64 -2.85 16.01
N LEU A 89 10.67 -4.15 15.71
CA LEU A 89 10.13 -5.20 16.59
C LEU A 89 10.79 -5.24 17.98
N THR A 90 11.98 -4.66 18.13
CA THR A 90 12.69 -4.58 19.41
C THR A 90 12.11 -3.54 20.38
N GLN A 91 11.27 -2.62 19.90
CA GLN A 91 10.74 -1.50 20.70
C GLN A 91 9.29 -1.70 21.19
N LYS A 92 8.71 -2.88 20.97
CA LYS A 92 7.32 -3.19 21.35
C LYS A 92 6.97 -2.77 22.78
N ASP A 93 7.85 -3.04 23.74
CA ASP A 93 7.61 -2.78 25.16
C ASP A 93 7.52 -1.28 25.52
N GLN A 94 7.92 -0.39 24.60
CA GLN A 94 7.87 1.07 24.79
C GLN A 94 6.59 1.69 24.20
N VAL A 95 5.79 0.92 23.48
CA VAL A 95 4.60 1.39 22.77
C VAL A 95 3.34 0.76 23.39
N PRO A 96 2.27 1.53 23.67
CA PRO A 96 1.01 0.96 24.12
C PRO A 96 0.50 -0.11 23.16
N GLN A 97 -0.06 -1.20 23.70
CA GLN A 97 -0.42 -2.38 22.90
C GLN A 97 -1.34 -2.07 21.71
N HIS A 98 -2.27 -1.13 21.86
CA HIS A 98 -3.18 -0.75 20.77
C HIS A 98 -2.46 -0.01 19.64
N GLU A 99 -1.61 0.97 19.97
CA GLU A 99 -0.76 1.66 18.99
C GLU A 99 0.17 0.69 18.30
N TRP A 100 0.78 -0.22 19.07
CA TRP A 100 1.64 -1.25 18.52
C TRP A 100 0.90 -2.15 17.51
N ASN A 101 -0.34 -2.53 17.82
CA ASN A 101 -1.15 -3.33 16.90
C ASN A 101 -1.44 -2.59 15.60
N VAL A 102 -1.74 -1.29 15.68
CA VAL A 102 -1.98 -0.46 14.49
C VAL A 102 -0.71 -0.30 13.66
N ILE A 103 0.44 -0.04 14.30
CA ILE A 103 1.75 0.04 13.62
C ILE A 103 2.07 -1.27 12.92
N TRP A 104 1.89 -2.40 13.61
CA TRP A 104 2.14 -3.72 13.05
C TRP A 104 1.19 -4.04 11.91
N LEU A 105 -0.11 -3.74 12.07
CA LEU A 105 -1.11 -3.94 11.02
C LEU A 105 -0.77 -3.11 9.78
N PHE A 106 -0.32 -1.86 9.95
CA PHE A 106 0.09 -1.02 8.82
C PHE A 106 1.36 -1.52 8.16
N HIS A 107 2.35 -1.98 8.94
CA HIS A 107 3.55 -2.60 8.40
C HIS A 107 3.20 -3.83 7.54
N GLN A 108 2.32 -4.70 8.03
CA GLN A 108 1.82 -5.85 7.28
C GLN A 108 1.08 -5.42 6.00
N ALA A 109 0.20 -4.42 6.10
CA ALA A 109 -0.52 -3.89 4.94
C ALA A 109 0.44 -3.35 3.87
N CYS A 110 1.50 -2.62 4.28
CA CYS A 110 2.55 -2.20 3.36
C CYS A 110 3.22 -3.40 2.70
N VAL A 111 3.79 -4.33 3.49
CA VAL A 111 4.51 -5.50 2.94
C VAL A 111 3.64 -6.27 1.95
N THR A 112 2.39 -6.57 2.32
CA THR A 112 1.44 -7.25 1.45
C THR A 112 1.15 -6.44 0.17
N ALA A 113 0.92 -5.13 0.29
CA ALA A 113 0.63 -4.31 -0.88
C ALA A 113 1.81 -4.26 -1.87
N PHE A 114 3.03 -4.06 -1.38
CA PHE A 114 4.21 -4.04 -2.25
C PHE A 114 4.52 -5.42 -2.84
N SER A 115 4.37 -6.51 -2.08
CA SER A 115 4.62 -7.86 -2.60
C SER A 115 3.58 -8.26 -3.65
N THR A 116 2.29 -8.06 -3.38
CA THR A 116 1.21 -8.37 -4.35
C THR A 116 1.33 -7.51 -5.60
N ALA A 117 1.64 -6.23 -5.45
CA ALA A 117 1.88 -5.35 -6.60
C ALA A 117 3.04 -5.84 -7.48
N LEU A 118 4.13 -6.32 -6.88
CA LEU A 118 5.26 -6.88 -7.64
C LEU A 118 4.88 -8.19 -8.32
N GLU A 119 4.26 -9.13 -7.59
CA GLU A 119 3.79 -10.43 -8.12
C GLU A 119 2.91 -10.25 -9.37
N ASP A 120 1.90 -9.37 -9.29
CA ASP A 120 1.01 -9.09 -10.41
C ASP A 120 1.74 -8.42 -11.58
N ILE A 121 2.74 -7.58 -11.33
CA ILE A 121 3.59 -7.03 -12.41
C ILE A 121 4.40 -8.13 -13.09
N GLU A 122 4.95 -9.09 -12.34
CA GLU A 122 5.72 -10.20 -12.93
C GLU A 122 4.84 -11.07 -13.83
N ASP A 123 3.59 -11.31 -13.41
CA ASP A 123 2.63 -12.13 -14.13
C ASP A 123 2.06 -11.43 -15.37
N ASP A 124 1.65 -10.16 -15.25
CA ASP A 124 1.02 -9.40 -16.33
C ASP A 124 2.03 -8.75 -17.30
N PHE A 125 3.25 -8.48 -16.83
CA PHE A 125 4.26 -7.70 -17.56
C PHE A 125 5.69 -8.27 -17.47
N PRO A 126 5.91 -9.55 -17.82
CA PRO A 126 7.20 -10.22 -17.64
C PRO A 126 8.37 -9.54 -18.37
N GLU A 127 8.09 -8.79 -19.45
CA GLU A 127 9.11 -8.06 -20.19
C GLU A 127 9.80 -6.93 -19.40
N VAL A 128 9.14 -6.37 -18.38
CA VAL A 128 9.73 -5.31 -17.54
C VAL A 128 10.97 -5.83 -16.80
N ASN A 129 11.00 -7.12 -16.48
CA ASN A 129 12.09 -7.78 -15.76
C ASN A 129 13.20 -8.33 -16.67
N THR A 130 13.02 -8.32 -17.99
CA THR A 130 13.98 -8.94 -18.95
C THR A 130 15.13 -8.02 -19.43
N GLU A 131 15.15 -6.75 -19.04
CA GLU A 131 16.27 -5.82 -19.31
C GLU A 131 17.25 -5.68 -18.13
N LEU A 132 17.51 -6.78 -17.40
CA LEU A 132 18.50 -6.90 -16.32
C LEU A 132 19.78 -7.61 -16.80
#